data_AF-A0A0B6ZMJ4-F1
#
_entry.id   AF-A0A0B6ZMJ4-F1
#
_cell.length_a   1.000
_cell.length_b   1.000
_cell.length_c   1.000
_cell.angle_alpha   90.00
_cell.angle_beta   90.00
_cell.angle_gamma   90.00
#
_symmetry.space_group_name_H-M   'P 1'
#
loop_
_entity.id
_entity.type
_entity.pdbx_description
1 polymer ?
#
loop_
_entity_poly.entity_id
_entity_poly.type
_entity_poly.pdbx_seq_one_letter_code
_entity_poly.pdbx_strand_id
1 'polypeptide(L)'
;MTCEHIVRDVTDIYIRLFNHRAAIQGLTNNFVKEFEEKRGEREILSLSRTFELVTESRDRILPSITEQLDCHLEHLKESVEKAKQQAQRILQDSEEKKRDWLESQKLSREQKWFEFMTAQVERSNSVDEEFKTKVENLHKHYSDLEEKLREGTTKVL
;
A
#
# COMPACT_ATOMS: atom_id res chain seq x y z
N MET A 1 64.75 -17.09 90.91
CA MET A 1 65.10 -18.14 89.92
C MET A 1 63.88 -18.99 89.54
N THR A 2 63.33 -19.90 90.35
CA THR A 2 62.18 -20.76 89.92
C THR A 2 60.86 -20.02 89.68
N CYS A 3 60.51 -19.04 90.52
CA CYS A 3 59.28 -18.24 90.36
C CYS A 3 59.30 -17.38 89.09
N GLU A 4 60.47 -16.84 88.71
CA GLU A 4 60.63 -16.04 87.49
C GLU A 4 60.40 -16.86 86.22
N HIS A 5 60.84 -18.12 86.21
CA HIS A 5 60.58 -19.03 85.08
C HIS A 5 59.09 -19.32 84.94
N ILE A 6 58.37 -19.56 86.05
CA ILE A 6 56.92 -19.81 86.01
C ILE A 6 56.16 -18.59 85.49
N VAL A 7 56.50 -17.38 85.98
CA VAL A 7 55.84 -16.14 85.54
C VAL A 7 56.09 -15.89 84.05
N ARG A 8 57.31 -16.13 83.56
CA ARG A 8 57.62 -16.00 82.13
C ARG A 8 56.81 -16.99 81.30
N ASP A 9 56.81 -18.26 81.69
CA ASP A 9 56.13 -19.30 80.92
C ASP A 9 54.60 -19.07 80.87
N VAL A 10 53.99 -18.62 81.98
CA VAL A 10 52.56 -18.24 82.02
C VAL A 10 52.28 -17.01 81.15
N THR A 11 53.18 -16.02 81.16
CA THR A 11 53.04 -14.82 80.34
C THR A 11 53.18 -15.15 78.85
N ASP A 12 54.11 -16.04 78.49
CA ASP A 12 54.30 -16.51 77.12
C ASP A 12 53.08 -17.30 76.61
N ILE A 13 52.50 -18.16 77.45
CA ILE A 13 51.25 -18.86 77.15
C ILE A 13 50.10 -17.86 76.97
N TYR A 14 49.98 -16.87 77.85
CA TYR A 14 48.95 -15.84 77.77
C TYR A 14 49.06 -15.02 76.47
N ILE A 15 50.27 -14.56 76.13
CA ILE A 15 50.50 -13.82 74.88
C ILE A 15 50.17 -14.72 73.68
N ARG A 16 50.57 -15.99 73.70
CA ARG A 16 50.28 -16.89 72.56
C ARG A 16 48.79 -17.20 72.39
N LEU A 17 48.03 -17.27 73.48
CA LEU A 17 46.59 -17.57 73.44
C LEU A 17 45.74 -16.32 73.14
N PHE A 18 46.13 -15.16 73.68
CA PHE A 18 45.27 -13.97 73.68
C PHE A 18 45.81 -12.79 72.85
N ASN A 19 47.02 -12.89 72.27
CA ASN A 19 47.50 -11.89 71.32
C ASN A 19 46.90 -12.11 69.93
N HIS A 20 45.64 -11.72 69.78
CA HIS A 20 44.90 -11.81 68.51
C HIS A 20 45.36 -10.81 67.46
N ARG A 21 46.38 -9.99 67.73
CA ARG A 21 46.85 -8.94 66.83
C ARG A 21 47.19 -9.48 65.44
N ALA A 22 47.86 -10.63 65.36
CA ALA A 22 48.20 -11.25 64.08
C ALA A 22 46.95 -11.72 63.31
N ALA A 23 45.97 -12.30 64.01
CA ALA A 23 44.72 -12.76 63.42
C ALA A 23 43.86 -11.58 62.93
N ILE A 24 43.69 -10.55 63.75
CA ILE A 24 42.97 -9.32 63.37
C ILE A 24 43.67 -8.63 62.20
N GLN A 25 45.01 -8.48 62.24
CA GLN A 25 45.74 -7.87 61.14
C GLN A 25 45.58 -8.66 59.83
N GLY A 26 45.60 -10.00 59.91
CA GLY A 26 45.36 -10.86 58.74
C GLY A 26 43.96 -10.67 58.15
N LEU A 27 42.92 -10.59 59.01
CA LEU A 27 41.55 -10.34 58.59
C LEU A 27 41.37 -8.94 58.01
N THR A 28 41.94 -7.91 58.64
CA THR A 28 41.91 -6.53 58.13
C THR A 28 42.59 -6.42 56.77
N ASN A 29 43.78 -7.02 56.61
CA ASN A 29 44.49 -7.03 55.33
C ASN A 29 43.70 -7.79 54.26
N ASN A 30 43.06 -8.91 54.61
CA ASN A 30 42.21 -9.65 53.69
C ASN A 30 40.98 -8.84 53.28
N PHE A 31 40.35 -8.15 54.23
CA PHE A 31 39.21 -7.27 53.95
C PHE A 31 39.57 -6.17 52.96
N VAL A 32 40.66 -5.42 53.22
CA VAL A 32 41.17 -4.38 52.31
C VAL A 32 41.49 -4.96 50.94
N LYS A 33 42.16 -6.11 50.88
CA LYS A 33 42.51 -6.77 49.62
C LYS A 33 41.29 -7.20 48.81
N GLU A 34 40.28 -7.81 49.44
CA GLU A 34 39.10 -8.29 48.72
C GLU A 34 38.15 -7.15 48.31
N PHE A 35 37.96 -6.16 49.17
CA PHE A 35 36.92 -5.14 48.98
C PHE A 35 37.42 -3.83 48.39
N GLU A 36 38.66 -3.45 48.63
CA GLU A 36 39.23 -2.20 48.07
C GLU A 36 40.13 -2.51 46.87
N GLU A 37 41.09 -3.43 47.01
CA GLU A 37 42.09 -3.67 45.96
C GLU A 37 41.56 -4.52 44.78
N LYS A 38 40.90 -5.65 45.07
CA LYS A 38 40.41 -6.57 44.02
C LYS A 38 39.16 -6.04 43.30
N ARG A 39 38.29 -5.31 43.99
CA ARG A 39 37.13 -4.67 43.35
C ARG A 39 37.54 -3.42 42.60
N GLY A 40 38.45 -2.63 43.17
CA GLY A 40 38.93 -1.38 42.59
C GLY A 40 37.79 -0.46 42.21
N GLU A 41 37.96 0.29 41.12
CA GLU A 41 36.96 1.25 40.62
C GLU A 41 36.00 0.64 39.59
N ARG A 42 35.95 -0.69 39.45
CA ARG A 42 35.18 -1.35 38.38
C ARG A 42 33.70 -0.98 38.38
N GLU A 43 33.09 -0.91 39.56
CA GLU A 43 31.68 -0.56 39.73
C GLU A 43 31.43 0.91 39.38
N ILE A 44 32.35 1.80 39.77
CA ILE A 44 32.29 3.24 39.46
C ILE A 44 32.43 3.45 37.96
N LEU A 45 33.42 2.84 37.32
CA LEU A 45 33.62 2.91 35.87
C LEU A 45 32.42 2.37 35.10
N SER A 46 31.85 1.25 35.55
CA SER A 46 30.63 0.69 34.95
C SER A 46 29.47 1.67 35.07
N LEU A 47 29.27 2.25 36.25
CA LEU A 47 28.17 3.20 36.48
C LEU A 47 28.36 4.48 35.67
N SER A 48 29.58 5.02 35.61
CA SER A 48 29.91 6.19 34.78
C SER A 48 29.64 5.92 33.31
N ARG A 49 30.05 4.76 32.79
CA ARG A 49 29.77 4.37 31.40
C ARG A 49 28.27 4.24 31.13
N THR A 50 27.51 3.65 32.04
CA THR A 50 26.06 3.57 31.91
C THR A 50 25.43 4.96 31.94
N PHE A 51 25.91 5.84 32.82
CA PHE A 51 25.43 7.22 32.92
C PHE A 51 25.71 8.01 31.63
N GLU A 52 26.89 7.89 31.05
CA GLU A 52 27.26 8.48 29.76
C GLU A 52 26.32 8.00 28.65
N LEU A 53 26.12 6.69 28.52
CA LEU A 53 25.23 6.11 27.50
C LEU A 53 23.78 6.58 27.65
N VAL A 54 23.27 6.63 28.88
CA VAL A 54 21.91 7.11 29.16
C VAL A 54 21.79 8.60 28.82
N THR A 55 22.79 9.39 29.16
CA THR A 55 22.80 10.83 28.90
C THR A 55 22.89 11.11 27.40
N GLU A 56 23.78 10.43 26.67
CA GLU A 56 23.88 10.55 25.21
C GLU A 56 22.57 10.12 24.52
N SER A 57 21.98 9.02 24.98
CA SER A 57 20.72 8.52 24.43
C SER A 57 19.58 9.52 24.65
N ARG A 58 19.47 10.08 25.87
CA ARG A 58 18.42 11.03 26.26
C ARG A 58 18.57 12.38 25.59
N ASP A 59 19.78 12.93 25.57
CA ASP A 59 19.98 14.34 25.22
C ASP A 59 20.30 14.54 23.74
N ARG A 60 20.78 13.50 23.04
CA ARG A 60 21.18 13.59 21.64
C ARG A 60 20.40 12.65 20.74
N ILE A 61 20.43 11.35 21.02
CA ILE A 61 19.91 10.33 20.09
C ILE A 61 18.38 10.43 19.99
N LEU A 62 17.68 10.43 21.13
CA LEU A 62 16.21 10.47 21.15
C LEU A 62 15.64 11.75 20.50
N PRO A 63 16.10 12.97 20.83
CA PRO A 63 15.63 14.17 20.16
C PRO A 63 15.88 14.15 18.66
N SER A 64 17.09 13.71 18.24
CA SER A 64 17.44 13.65 16.82
C SER A 64 16.55 12.69 16.03
N ILE A 65 16.26 11.51 16.59
CA ILE A 65 15.36 10.54 15.95
C ILE A 65 13.93 11.08 15.90
N THR A 66 13.46 11.73 16.98
CA THR A 66 12.11 12.29 17.04
C THR A 66 11.90 13.36 15.98
N GLU A 67 12.84 14.29 15.85
CA GLU A 67 12.80 15.35 14.83
C GLU A 67 12.81 14.78 13.40
N GLN A 68 13.66 13.77 13.15
CA GLN A 68 13.68 13.09 11.85
C GLN A 68 12.37 12.35 11.57
N LEU A 69 11.80 11.66 12.56
CA LEU A 69 10.52 10.97 12.41
C LEU A 69 9.40 11.95 12.10
N ASP A 70 9.30 13.05 12.84
CA ASP A 70 8.26 14.07 12.62
C ASP A 70 8.31 14.64 11.20
N CYS A 71 9.52 14.95 10.70
CA CYS A 71 9.72 15.43 9.34
C CYS A 71 9.37 14.37 8.28
N HIS A 72 9.90 13.15 8.41
CA HIS A 72 9.75 12.11 7.41
C HIS A 72 8.34 11.51 7.38
N LEU A 73 7.66 11.40 8.53
CA LEU A 73 6.30 10.87 8.60
C LEU A 73 5.30 11.78 7.89
N GLU A 74 5.42 13.10 8.06
CA GLU A 74 4.50 14.03 7.38
C GLU A 74 4.74 14.02 5.87
N HIS A 75 6.00 14.01 5.43
CA HIS A 75 6.33 13.84 4.01
C HIS A 75 5.80 12.53 3.41
N LEU A 76 5.94 11.42 4.14
CA LEU A 76 5.42 10.12 3.71
C LEU A 76 3.89 10.16 3.59
N LYS A 77 3.21 10.73 4.59
CA LYS A 77 1.75 10.90 4.61
C LYS A 77 1.26 11.73 3.43
N GLU A 78 1.89 12.87 3.16
CA GLU A 78 1.56 13.68 1.98
C GLU A 78 1.76 12.93 0.66
N SER A 79 2.87 12.19 0.54
CA SER A 79 3.18 11.41 -0.66
C SER A 79 2.13 10.32 -0.90
N VAL A 80 1.75 9.60 0.15
CA VAL A 80 0.70 8.57 0.10
C VAL A 80 -0.64 9.18 -0.28
N GLU A 81 -1.02 10.32 0.31
CA GLU A 81 -2.30 10.95 -0.02
C GLU A 81 -2.33 11.48 -1.46
N LYS A 82 -1.22 12.04 -1.96
CA LYS A 82 -1.07 12.42 -3.38
C LYS A 82 -1.22 11.21 -4.30
N ALA A 83 -0.56 10.09 -4.00
CA ALA A 83 -0.65 8.87 -4.79
C ALA A 83 -2.09 8.32 -4.79
N LYS A 84 -2.78 8.34 -3.64
CA LYS A 84 -4.19 7.96 -3.53
C LYS A 84 -5.10 8.85 -4.37
N GLN A 85 -4.93 10.17 -4.31
CA GLN A 85 -5.72 11.10 -5.13
C GLN A 85 -5.49 10.88 -6.63
N GLN A 86 -4.24 10.62 -7.04
CA GLN A 86 -3.93 10.28 -8.44
C GLN A 86 -4.60 8.98 -8.89
N ALA A 87 -4.55 7.93 -8.07
CA ALA A 87 -5.22 6.67 -8.36
C ALA A 87 -6.75 6.85 -8.50
N GLN A 88 -7.36 7.64 -7.61
CA GLN A 88 -8.78 7.95 -7.68
C GLN A 88 -9.15 8.73 -8.95
N ARG A 89 -8.33 9.72 -9.34
CA ARG A 89 -8.54 10.47 -10.59
C ARG A 89 -8.44 9.56 -11.82
N ILE A 90 -7.45 8.68 -11.88
CA ILE A 90 -7.31 7.73 -12.99
C ILE A 90 -8.53 6.82 -13.09
N LEU A 91 -9.06 6.35 -11.95
CA LEU A 91 -10.26 5.52 -11.94
C LEU A 91 -11.48 6.28 -12.45
N GLN A 92 -11.70 7.51 -11.96
CA GLN A 92 -12.81 8.37 -12.40
C GLN A 92 -12.72 8.71 -13.90
N ASP A 93 -11.55 9.14 -14.37
CA ASP A 93 -11.29 9.41 -15.78
C ASP A 93 -11.59 8.18 -16.66
N SER A 94 -11.20 6.99 -16.22
CA SER A 94 -11.44 5.74 -16.94
C SER A 94 -12.93 5.43 -17.03
N GLU A 95 -13.68 5.64 -15.95
CA GLU A 95 -15.12 5.42 -15.93
C GLU A 95 -15.86 6.43 -16.81
N GLU A 96 -15.51 7.71 -16.72
CA GLU A 96 -16.08 8.78 -17.56
C GLU A 96 -15.82 8.54 -19.04
N LYS A 97 -14.56 8.32 -19.43
CA LYS A 97 -14.20 8.04 -20.83
C LYS A 97 -14.91 6.79 -21.36
N LYS A 98 -15.08 5.76 -20.53
CA LYS A 98 -15.82 4.56 -20.92
C LYS A 98 -17.31 4.87 -21.12
N ARG A 99 -17.94 5.66 -20.25
CA ARG A 99 -19.34 6.09 -20.40
C ARG A 99 -19.52 6.90 -21.69
N ASP A 100 -18.69 7.92 -21.90
CA ASP A 100 -18.75 8.78 -23.08
C ASP A 100 -18.55 7.99 -24.37
N TRP A 101 -17.60 7.05 -24.38
CA TRP A 101 -17.39 6.15 -25.52
C TRP A 101 -18.62 5.27 -25.78
N LEU A 102 -19.22 4.68 -24.74
CA LEU A 102 -20.41 3.84 -24.89
C LEU A 102 -21.60 4.63 -25.45
N GLU A 103 -21.79 5.87 -24.98
CA GLU A 103 -22.86 6.75 -25.44
C GLU A 103 -22.64 7.19 -26.89
N SER A 104 -21.42 7.60 -27.25
CA SER A 104 -21.05 7.91 -28.63
C SER A 104 -21.27 6.71 -29.57
N GLN A 105 -20.90 5.50 -29.13
CA GLN A 105 -21.12 4.27 -29.91
C GLN A 105 -22.61 3.95 -30.06
N LYS A 106 -23.44 4.20 -29.04
CA LYS A 106 -24.88 4.03 -29.11
C LYS A 106 -25.48 4.97 -30.16
N LEU A 107 -25.13 6.26 -30.10
CA LEU A 107 -25.62 7.29 -31.00
C LEU A 107 -25.20 7.02 -32.46
N SER A 108 -23.96 6.58 -32.67
CA SER A 108 -23.48 6.15 -33.99
C SER A 108 -24.25 4.94 -34.54
N ARG A 109 -24.57 3.96 -33.70
CA ARG A 109 -25.38 2.80 -34.12
C ARG A 109 -26.82 3.20 -34.46
N GLU A 110 -27.44 4.08 -33.68
CA GLU A 110 -28.78 4.60 -33.95
C GLU A 110 -28.83 5.35 -35.28
N GLN A 111 -27.82 6.18 -35.56
CA GLN A 111 -27.74 6.90 -36.83
C GLN A 111 -27.54 5.94 -38.02
N LYS A 112 -26.62 4.98 -37.92
CA LYS A 112 -26.42 3.95 -38.95
C LYS A 112 -27.68 3.12 -39.18
N TRP A 113 -28.41 2.80 -38.11
CA TRP A 113 -29.68 2.09 -38.20
C TRP A 113 -30.74 2.92 -38.92
N PHE A 114 -30.85 4.19 -38.60
CA PHE A 114 -31.77 5.11 -39.26
C PHE A 114 -31.46 5.25 -40.76
N GLU A 115 -30.20 5.45 -41.12
CA GLU A 115 -29.74 5.52 -42.52
C GLU A 115 -30.06 4.21 -43.26
N PHE A 116 -29.76 3.06 -42.64
CA PHE A 116 -30.06 1.76 -43.22
C PHE A 116 -31.57 1.55 -43.45
N MET A 117 -32.40 1.86 -42.46
CA MET A 117 -33.85 1.69 -42.55
C MET A 117 -34.44 2.61 -43.61
N THR A 118 -33.98 3.87 -43.69
CA THR A 118 -34.41 4.82 -44.71
C THR A 118 -34.09 4.29 -46.11
N ALA A 119 -32.85 3.86 -46.34
CA ALA A 119 -32.43 3.28 -47.61
C ALA A 119 -33.24 2.01 -47.96
N GLN A 120 -33.66 1.23 -46.95
CA GLN A 120 -34.44 0.02 -47.20
C GLN A 120 -35.91 0.32 -47.54
N VAL A 121 -36.50 1.34 -46.91
CA VAL A 121 -37.84 1.84 -47.27
C VAL A 121 -37.83 2.39 -48.69
N GLU A 122 -36.82 3.19 -49.06
CA GLU A 122 -36.66 3.70 -50.42
C GLU A 122 -36.56 2.58 -51.46
N ARG A 123 -35.78 1.53 -51.16
CA ARG A 123 -35.65 0.37 -52.05
C ARG A 123 -36.98 -0.38 -52.20
N SER A 124 -37.71 -0.59 -51.10
CA SER A 124 -39.04 -1.21 -51.15
C SER A 124 -39.99 -0.41 -52.04
N ASN A 125 -40.07 0.90 -51.82
CA ASN A 125 -40.93 1.79 -52.61
C ASN A 125 -40.56 1.76 -54.09
N SER A 126 -39.27 1.73 -54.42
CA SER A 126 -38.82 1.61 -55.82
C SER A 126 -39.29 0.32 -56.48
N VAL A 127 -39.22 -0.81 -55.75
CA VAL A 127 -39.70 -2.11 -56.25
C VAL A 127 -41.21 -2.10 -56.43
N ASP A 128 -41.95 -1.52 -55.48
CA ASP A 128 -43.41 -1.42 -55.55
C ASP A 128 -43.87 -0.56 -56.73
N GLU A 129 -43.20 0.56 -56.99
CA GLU A 129 -43.49 1.42 -58.16
C GLU A 129 -43.14 0.74 -59.49
N GLU A 130 -42.01 0.04 -59.57
CA GLU A 130 -41.68 -0.78 -60.74
C GLU A 130 -42.72 -1.88 -60.99
N PHE A 131 -43.16 -2.55 -59.92
CA PHE A 131 -44.18 -3.59 -60.00
C PHE A 131 -45.50 -2.99 -60.49
N LYS A 132 -45.95 -1.89 -59.90
CA LYS A 132 -47.18 -1.18 -60.30
C LYS A 132 -47.13 -0.76 -61.78
N THR A 133 -46.01 -0.19 -62.22
CA THR A 133 -45.80 0.19 -63.62
C THR A 133 -45.89 -1.02 -64.56
N LYS A 134 -45.27 -2.15 -64.19
CA LYS A 134 -45.37 -3.40 -64.97
C LYS A 134 -46.79 -3.93 -65.03
N VAL A 135 -47.53 -3.91 -63.91
CA VAL A 135 -48.94 -4.32 -63.86
C VAL A 135 -49.81 -3.43 -64.75
N GLU A 136 -49.64 -2.11 -64.68
CA GLU A 136 -50.37 -1.17 -65.53
C GLU A 136 -50.09 -1.38 -67.02
N ASN A 137 -48.81 -1.60 -67.39
CA ASN A 137 -48.42 -1.89 -68.77
C ASN A 137 -49.01 -3.21 -69.25
N LEU A 138 -49.02 -4.25 -68.40
CA LEU A 138 -49.62 -5.54 -68.71
C LEU A 138 -51.13 -5.41 -68.91
N HIS A 139 -51.80 -4.65 -68.04
CA HIS A 139 -53.23 -4.37 -68.14
C HIS A 139 -53.58 -3.63 -69.43
N LYS A 140 -52.83 -2.58 -69.79
CA LYS A 140 -52.97 -1.89 -71.08
C LYS A 140 -52.79 -2.83 -72.26
N HIS A 141 -51.74 -3.65 -72.25
CA HIS A 141 -51.46 -4.59 -73.35
C HIS A 141 -52.62 -5.57 -73.59
N TYR A 142 -53.16 -6.16 -72.53
CA TYR A 142 -54.30 -7.08 -72.64
C TYR A 142 -55.60 -6.35 -73.00
N SER A 143 -55.84 -5.14 -72.49
CA SER A 143 -56.98 -4.32 -72.89
C SER A 143 -56.97 -4.00 -74.38
N ASP A 144 -55.82 -3.58 -74.92
CA ASP A 144 -55.63 -3.31 -76.35
C ASP A 144 -55.82 -4.58 -77.20
N LEU A 145 -55.36 -5.73 -76.69
CA LEU A 145 -55.54 -7.02 -77.36
C LEU A 145 -57.01 -7.43 -77.38
N GLU A 146 -57.73 -7.27 -76.27
CA GLU A 146 -59.18 -7.51 -76.22
C GLU A 146 -59.94 -6.59 -77.17
N GLU A 147 -59.58 -5.31 -77.26
CA GLU A 147 -60.19 -4.36 -78.18
C GLU A 147 -59.96 -4.77 -79.65
N LYS A 148 -58.71 -5.12 -80.01
CA LYS A 148 -58.38 -5.64 -81.35
C LYS A 148 -59.10 -6.95 -81.67
N LEU A 149 -59.26 -7.84 -80.69
CA LEU A 149 -60.04 -9.08 -80.85
C LEU A 149 -61.53 -8.76 -81.05
N ARG A 150 -62.09 -7.81 -80.31
CA ARG A 150 -63.47 -7.32 -80.51
C ARG A 150 -63.64 -6.75 -81.92
N GLU A 151 -62.76 -5.85 -82.37
CA GLU A 151 -62.79 -5.27 -83.72
C GLU A 151 -62.61 -6.30 -84.85
N GLY A 152 -61.78 -7.32 -84.63
CA GLY A 152 -61.62 -8.44 -85.55
C GLY A 152 -62.85 -9.33 -85.63
N THR A 153 -63.63 -9.44 -84.55
CA THR A 153 -64.88 -10.21 -84.49
C THR A 153 -66.05 -9.46 -85.14
N THR A 154 -66.09 -8.13 -85.07
CA THR A 154 -67.12 -7.29 -85.71
C THR A 154 -66.98 -7.19 -87.24
N LYS A 155 -65.83 -7.57 -87.82
CA LYS A 155 -65.60 -7.60 -89.28
C LYS A 155 -66.02 -8.91 -89.97
N VAL A 156 -66.51 -9.90 -89.21
CA VAL A 156 -66.88 -11.24 -89.72
C VAL A 156 -68.40 -11.50 -89.66
N LEU A 157 -69.21 -10.45 -89.44
CA LEU A 157 -70.67 -10.45 -89.62
C LEU A 157 -71.05 -9.32 -90.58
#